data_AF-A0A355ESQ3-F1
#
_entry.id   AF-A0A355ESQ3-F1
#
_cell.length_a   1.000
_cell.length_b   1.000
_cell.length_c   1.000
_cell.angle_alpha   90.00
_cell.angle_beta   90.00
_cell.angle_gamma   90.00
#
_symmetry.space_group_name_H-M   'P 1'
#
loop_
_entity.id
_entity.type
_entity.pdbx_description
1 polymer ?
#
loop_
_entity_poly.entity_id
_entity_poly.type
_entity_poly.pdbx_seq_one_letter_code
_entity_poly.pdbx_strand_id
1 'polypeptide(L)' 'MVLSNRPKTDWNERITLEIGERFYRLRRVEERQDGSWWAYAHLLEEAPANQVIRYLILYLPPDS' A
#
# COMPACT_ATOMS: atom_id res chain seq x y z
N MET A 1 1.93 -5.14 -15.04
CA MET A 1 2.52 -4.81 -13.73
C MET A 1 3.87 -5.50 -13.62
N VAL A 2 4.98 -4.75 -13.57
CA VAL A 2 6.32 -5.36 -13.44
C VAL A 2 6.64 -5.54 -11.96
N LEU A 3 6.50 -6.77 -11.47
CA LEU A 3 6.95 -7.19 -10.14
C LEU A 3 8.48 -7.30 -10.18
N SER A 4 9.19 -6.19 -9.95
CA SER A 4 10.65 -6.23 -9.85
C SER A 4 11.08 -6.63 -8.45
N ASN A 5 11.78 -7.75 -8.30
CA ASN A 5 12.41 -8.24 -7.05
C ASN A 5 13.66 -7.43 -6.63
N ARG A 6 13.79 -6.17 -7.06
CA ARG A 6 14.89 -5.31 -6.63
C ARG A 6 14.38 -4.36 -5.55
N PRO A 7 15.06 -4.25 -4.40
CA PRO A 7 14.70 -3.26 -3.39
C PRO A 7 14.83 -1.87 -4.02
N LYS A 8 13.69 -1.23 -4.24
CA LYS A 8 13.59 0.18 -4.59
C LYS A 8 13.28 0.90 -3.29
N THR A 9 14.31 1.35 -2.60
CA THR A 9 14.23 1.97 -1.27
C THR A 9 13.17 3.07 -1.21
N ASP A 10 13.05 3.83 -2.30
CA ASP A 10 12.08 4.92 -2.43
C ASP A 10 10.64 4.50 -2.75
N TRP A 11 10.40 3.29 -3.28
CA TRP A 11 9.05 2.91 -3.70
C TRP A 11 8.14 2.67 -2.50
N ASN A 12 8.59 1.89 -1.52
CA ASN A 12 7.79 1.58 -0.34
C ASN A 12 7.43 2.84 0.47
N GLU A 13 8.28 3.88 0.43
CA GLU A 13 8.07 5.15 1.14
C GLU A 13 7.22 6.16 0.36
N ARG A 14 7.07 6.00 -0.96
CA ARG A 14 6.44 7.01 -1.85
C ARG A 14 5.16 6.54 -2.53
N ILE A 15 4.83 5.26 -2.44
CA ILE A 15 3.60 4.73 -3.00
C ILE A 15 2.42 5.22 -2.17
N THR A 16 1.48 5.86 -2.86
CA THR A 16 0.15 6.17 -2.33
C THR A 16 -0.86 5.21 -2.95
N LEU A 17 -1.70 4.62 -2.12
CA LEU A 17 -2.80 3.75 -2.51
C LEU A 17 -4.10 4.54 -2.43
N GLU A 18 -4.92 4.46 -3.48
CA GLU A 18 -6.30 4.91 -3.42
C GLU A 18 -7.21 3.73 -3.10
N ILE A 19 -8.03 3.88 -2.07
CA ILE A 19 -9.03 2.89 -1.65
C ILE A 19 -10.35 3.65 -1.46
N GLY A 20 -11.32 3.39 -2.35
CA GLY A 20 -12.53 4.21 -2.43
C GLY A 20 -12.17 5.63 -2.87
N GLU A 21 -12.47 6.63 -2.03
CA GLU A 21 -12.20 8.05 -2.30
C GLU A 21 -11.08 8.62 -1.39
N ARG A 22 -10.31 7.75 -0.75
CA ARG A 22 -9.27 8.12 0.21
C ARG A 22 -7.90 7.62 -0.21
N PHE A 23 -6.88 8.36 0.20
CA PHE A 23 -5.49 8.10 -0.13
C PHE A 23 -4.73 7.65 1.10
N TYR A 24 -3.90 6.62 0.94
CA TYR A 24 -3.16 5.99 2.03
C TYR A 24 -1.70 5.77 1.66
N ARG A 25 -0.82 5.83 2.66
CA ARG A 25 0.59 5.44 2.52
C ARG A 25 0.90 4.24 3.39
N LEU A 26 1.84 3.41 2.93
CA LEU A 26 2.36 2.31 3.74
C LEU A 26 3.17 2.88 4.89
N ARG A 27 2.75 2.57 6.12
CA ARG A 27 3.46 2.96 7.33
C ARG A 27 4.45 1.89 7.78
N ARG A 28 4.01 0.63 7.82
CA ARG A 28 4.83 -0.53 8.20
C ARG A 28 4.23 -1.84 7.70
N VAL A 29 5.07 -2.87 7.63
CA VAL A 29 4.66 -4.25 7.38
C VAL A 29 4.95 -5.05 8.65
N GLU A 30 3.99 -5.85 9.08
CA GLU A 30 4.10 -6.71 10.27
C GLU A 30 3.66 -8.12 9.92
N GLU A 31 4.28 -9.14 10.53
CA GLU A 31 3.74 -10.49 10.49
C GLU A 31 2.63 -10.62 11.54
N ARG A 32 1.45 -11.06 11.12
CA ARG A 32 0.34 -11.39 12.00
C ARG A 32 -0.15 -12.80 11.72
N GLN A 33 -0.58 -13.46 12.78
CA GLN A 33 -1.22 -14.76 12.67
C GLN A 33 -2.69 -14.56 12.30
N ASP A 34 -3.12 -15.19 11.21
CA ASP A 34 -4.51 -15.23 10.74
C ASP A 34 -4.96 -16.70 10.69
N GLY A 35 -5.66 -17.13 11.73
CA GLY A 35 -5.98 -18.54 11.97
C GLY A 35 -4.72 -19.40 12.11
N SER A 36 -4.56 -20.39 11.21
CA SER A 36 -3.39 -21.28 11.17
C SER A 36 -2.23 -20.75 10.32
N TRP A 37 -2.35 -19.55 9.73
CA TRP A 37 -1.37 -19.03 8.78
C TRP A 37 -0.69 -17.76 9.31
N TRP A 38 0.56 -17.54 8.90
CA TRP A 38 1.25 -16.26 9.08
C TRP A 38 1.07 -15.42 7.83
N ALA A 39 0.60 -14.19 8.00
CA ALA A 39 0.33 -13.25 6.92
C ALA A 39 1.08 -11.93 7.14
N TYR A 40 1.53 -11.30 6.06
CA TYR A 40 2.08 -9.96 6.09
C TYR A 40 0.94 -8.92 6.12
N ALA A 41 0.71 -8.34 7.29
CA ALA A 41 -0.20 -7.23 7.47
C ALA A 41 0.49 -5.90 7.09
N HIS A 42 -0.11 -5.19 6.14
CA HIS A 42 0.36 -3.88 5.70
C HIS A 42 -0.43 -2.80 6.44
N LEU A 43 0.19 -2.10 7.38
CA LEU A 43 -0.46 -0.98 8.06
C LEU A 43 -0.40 0.27 7.19
N LEU A 44 -1.57 0.85 6.96
CA LEU A 44 -1.75 2.04 6.16
C LEU A 44 -2.03 3.25 7.06
N GLU A 45 -1.52 4.40 6.66
CA GLU A 45 -1.83 5.70 7.25
C GLU A 45 -2.51 6.57 6.20
N GLU A 46 -3.61 7.24 6.58
CA GLU A 46 -4.33 8.13 5.67
C GLU A 46 -3.46 9.35 5.33
N ALA A 47 -3.36 9.69 4.05
CA ALA A 47 -2.57 10.81 3.59
C ALA A 47 -3.22 12.13 4.02
N PRO A 48 -2.44 13.11 4.53
CA PRO A 48 -2.96 14.42 4.87
C PRO A 48 -3.63 15.12 3.68
N ALA A 49 -4.69 15.89 3.95
CA ALA A 49 -5.27 16.78 2.97
C ALA A 49 -4.22 17.75 2.41
N ASN A 50 -4.30 18.06 1.12
CA ASN A 50 -3.39 18.95 0.39
C ASN A 50 -1.94 18.44 0.22
N GLN A 51 -1.69 17.15 0.43
CA GLN A 51 -0.37 16.57 0.14
C GLN A 51 -0.23 16.26 -1.36
N VAL A 52 0.85 16.71 -1.99
CA VAL A 52 1.15 16.38 -3.39
C VAL A 52 1.50 14.89 -3.50
N ILE A 53 0.69 14.15 -4.24
CA ILE A 53 0.92 12.73 -4.55
C ILE A 53 1.77 12.66 -5.82
N ARG A 54 2.96 12.04 -5.73
CA ARG A 54 3.88 11.89 -6.88
C ARG A 54 3.72 10.55 -7.60
N TYR A 55 3.25 9.53 -6.89
CA TYR A 55 3.07 8.17 -7.41
C TYR A 55 1.80 7.58 -6.81
N LEU A 56 0.84 7.25 -7.67
CA LEU A 56 -0.46 6.70 -7.30
C LEU A 56 -0.60 5.29 -7.89
N ILE A 57 -0.96 4.33 -7.05
CA ILE A 57 -1.40 3.00 -7.49
C ILE A 57 -2.91 2.92 -7.21
N LEU A 58 -3.68 2.81 -8.29
CA LEU A 58 -5.12 2.58 -8.21
C LEU A 58 -5.37 1.08 -8.11
N TYR A 59 -6.03 0.66 -7.03
CA TYR A 59 -6.53 -0.70 -6.91
C TYR A 59 -7.96 -0.77 -7.44
N LEU A 60 -8.17 -1.56 -8.49
CA LEU A 60 -9.49 -1.89 -9.00
C LEU A 60 -9.81 -3.34 -8.58
N PRO A 61 -10.79 -3.57 -7.69
CA PRO A 61 -11.21 -4.94 -7.39
C PRO A 61 -11.75 -5.61 -8.66
N PRO A 62 -11.59 -6.94 -8.80
CA PRO A 62 -12.18 -7.67 -9.92
C PRO A 62 -13.70 -7.51 -9.89
N ASP A 63 -14.30 -7.30 -11.06
CA ASP A 63 -15.76 -7.29 -11.22
C ASP A 63 -16.33 -8.61 -10.69
N SER A 64 -17.37 -8.50 -9.86
CA SER A 64 -18.02 -9.61 -9.15
C SER A 64 -18.85 -10.50 -10.05
#